data_AF-A0A316HSM9-F1
#
_entry.id   AF-A0A316HSM9-F1
#
_cell.length_a   1.000
_cell.length_b   1.000
_cell.length_c   1.000
_cell.angle_alpha   90.00
_cell.angle_beta   90.00
_cell.angle_gamma   90.00
#
_symmetry.space_group_name_H-M   'P 1'
#
loop_
_entity.id
_entity.type
_entity.pdbx_description
1 polymer ?
#
loop_
_entity_poly.entity_id
_entity_poly.type
_entity_poly.pdbx_seq_one_letter_code
_entity_poly.pdbx_strand_id
1 'polypeptide(L)'
;KGYISKALADLLWGNGIQMITKPRKNMKDFNISQADKIMLRKRAIIECVNDELKNICKLQHTRHRSVNNFLMNTMGVLCAYHFFPKKPSLNIIFQENDDQLLLAA
;
A
#
# COMPACT_ATOMS: atom_id res chain seq x y z
N LYS A 1 3.22 -15.22 6.77
CA LYS A 1 2.16 -15.14 5.72
C LYS A 1 0.81 -15.63 6.29
N GLY A 2 0.11 -14.81 7.09
CA GLY A 2 -1.20 -15.19 7.67
C GLY A 2 -2.34 -15.14 6.65
N TYR A 3 -3.39 -15.95 6.85
CA TYR A 3 -4.65 -15.80 6.12
C TYR A 3 -5.36 -14.53 6.60
N ILE A 4 -5.96 -13.78 5.67
CA ILE A 4 -6.79 -12.62 5.99
C ILE A 4 -8.23 -13.10 6.08
N SER A 5 -8.95 -12.72 7.15
CA SER A 5 -10.34 -13.13 7.34
C SER A 5 -11.24 -12.42 6.34
N LYS A 6 -12.25 -13.16 5.83
CA LYS A 6 -13.28 -12.57 4.97
C LYS A 6 -14.04 -11.45 5.69
N ALA A 7 -14.33 -11.64 6.98
CA ALA A 7 -15.00 -10.65 7.81
C ALA A 7 -14.27 -9.29 7.84
N LEU A 8 -12.93 -9.30 7.85
CA LEU A 8 -12.15 -8.06 7.80
C LEU A 8 -12.28 -7.37 6.44
N ALA A 9 -12.27 -8.13 5.35
CA ALA A 9 -12.46 -7.58 4.02
C ALA A 9 -13.85 -6.97 3.85
N ASP A 10 -14.89 -7.65 4.36
CA ASP A 10 -16.27 -7.17 4.31
C ASP A 10 -16.45 -5.89 5.15
N LEU A 11 -15.83 -5.82 6.34
CA LEU A 11 -15.85 -4.63 7.20
C LEU A 11 -15.16 -3.43 6.51
N LEU A 12 -13.97 -3.64 5.94
CA LEU A 12 -13.24 -2.60 5.23
C LEU A 12 -14.00 -2.11 4.01
N TRP A 13 -14.64 -3.02 3.27
CA TRP A 13 -15.51 -2.67 2.16
C TRP A 13 -16.70 -1.82 2.60
N GLY A 14 -17.31 -2.14 3.74
CA GLY A 14 -18.37 -1.32 4.35
C GLY A 14 -17.92 0.10 4.72
N ASN A 15 -16.63 0.30 4.98
CA ASN A 15 -16.01 1.60 5.23
C ASN A 15 -15.50 2.29 3.94
N GLY A 16 -15.80 1.75 2.76
CA GLY A 16 -15.32 2.26 1.47
C GLY A 16 -13.84 1.98 1.20
N ILE A 17 -13.21 1.09 1.96
CA ILE A 17 -11.80 0.72 1.81
C ILE A 17 -11.71 -0.60 1.04
N GLN A 18 -11.25 -0.53 -0.20
CA GLN A 18 -11.01 -1.72 -1.01
C GLN A 18 -9.71 -2.41 -0.60
N MET A 19 -9.81 -3.71 -0.32
CA MET A 19 -8.64 -4.54 -0.02
C MET A 19 -8.05 -5.16 -1.28
N ILE A 20 -6.80 -4.82 -1.60
CA ILE A 20 -6.06 -5.38 -2.74
C ILE A 20 -5.04 -6.40 -2.25
N THR A 21 -5.28 -7.70 -2.49
CA THR A 21 -4.39 -8.79 -2.06
C THR A 21 -4.24 -9.88 -3.13
N LYS A 22 -3.16 -10.67 -3.06
CA LYS A 22 -3.00 -11.83 -3.94
C LYS A 22 -3.92 -12.98 -3.47
N PRO A 23 -4.69 -13.62 -4.38
CA PRO A 23 -5.49 -14.79 -4.02
C PRO A 23 -4.60 -15.93 -3.52
N ARG A 24 -5.11 -16.72 -2.56
CA ARG A 24 -4.46 -17.94 -2.07
C ARG A 24 -5.21 -19.18 -2.55
N LYS A 25 -4.52 -20.32 -2.57
CA LYS A 25 -5.03 -21.61 -3.08
C LYS A 25 -6.43 -22.01 -2.57
N ASN A 26 -6.80 -21.63 -1.34
CA ASN A 26 -8.08 -21.99 -0.72
C ASN A 26 -9.04 -20.79 -0.56
N MET A 27 -8.75 -19.66 -1.20
CA MET A 27 -9.65 -18.50 -1.23
C MET A 27 -10.54 -18.57 -2.47
N LYS A 28 -11.77 -18.06 -2.35
CA LYS A 28 -12.59 -17.81 -3.53
C LYS A 28 -11.89 -16.77 -4.40
N ASP A 29 -11.87 -17.01 -5.70
CA ASP A 29 -11.39 -16.02 -6.65
C ASP A 29 -12.30 -14.78 -6.60
N PHE A 30 -11.67 -13.61 -6.68
CA PHE A 30 -12.35 -12.34 -6.76
C PHE A 30 -11.70 -11.51 -7.86
N ASN A 31 -12.52 -10.70 -8.55
CA ASN A 31 -12.05 -9.91 -9.67
C ASN A 31 -11.17 -8.77 -9.16
N ILE A 32 -9.87 -8.87 -9.47
CA ILE A 32 -8.88 -7.81 -9.24
C ILE A 32 -8.65 -7.11 -10.58
N SER A 33 -8.68 -5.78 -10.59
CA SER A 33 -8.38 -4.98 -11.78
C SER A 33 -7.00 -5.32 -12.35
N GLN A 34 -6.81 -5.14 -13.65
CA GLN A 34 -5.51 -5.37 -14.28
C GLN A 34 -4.44 -4.42 -13.70
N ALA A 35 -4.82 -3.18 -13.38
CA ALA A 35 -3.94 -2.21 -12.74
C ALA A 35 -3.48 -2.71 -11.36
N ASP A 36 -4.42 -3.19 -10.53
CA ASP A 36 -4.13 -3.74 -9.21
C ASP A 36 -3.26 -5.00 -9.27
N LYS A 37 -3.47 -5.86 -10.27
CA LYS A 37 -2.59 -7.02 -10.50
C LYS A 37 -1.16 -6.60 -10.80
N ILE A 38 -0.96 -5.56 -11.61
CA ILE A 38 0.36 -4.99 -11.91
C ILE A 38 0.97 -4.40 -10.63
N MET A 39 0.20 -3.64 -9.85
CA MET A 39 0.66 -3.03 -8.60
C MET A 39 1.08 -4.10 -7.58
N LEU A 40 0.32 -5.20 -7.45
CA LEU A 40 0.65 -6.34 -6.60
C LEU A 40 1.95 -7.07 -7.01
N ARG A 41 2.33 -7.02 -8.30
CA ARG A 41 3.62 -7.54 -8.78
C ARG A 41 4.79 -6.63 -8.41
N LYS A 42 4.54 -5.33 -8.26
CA LYS A 42 5.53 -4.30 -7.93
C LYS A 42 5.57 -3.91 -6.45
N ARG A 43 4.91 -4.69 -5.58
CA ARG A 43 4.86 -4.50 -4.12
C ARG A 43 6.24 -4.35 -3.46
N ALA A 44 7.31 -4.87 -4.07
CA ALA A 44 8.69 -4.71 -3.59
C ALA A 44 9.09 -3.25 -3.35
N ILE A 45 8.53 -2.30 -4.09
CA ILE A 45 8.83 -0.87 -3.90
C ILE A 45 8.21 -0.33 -2.62
N ILE A 46 6.97 -0.72 -2.32
CA ILE A 46 6.33 -0.37 -1.04
C ILE A 46 7.10 -0.99 0.12
N GLU A 47 7.58 -2.22 -0.04
CA GLU A 47 8.42 -2.88 0.97
C GLU A 47 9.76 -2.17 1.15
N CYS A 48 10.39 -1.72 0.07
CA CYS A 48 11.62 -0.93 0.13
C CYS A 48 11.44 0.40 0.86
N VAL A 49 10.39 1.17 0.52
CA VAL A 49 10.09 2.44 1.22
C VAL A 49 9.86 2.19 2.71
N ASN A 50 9.10 1.15 3.06
CA ASN A 50 8.87 0.79 4.46
C ASN A 50 10.16 0.39 5.19
N ASP A 51 11.09 -0.27 4.50
CA ASP A 51 12.39 -0.63 5.04
C ASP A 51 13.27 0.61 5.28
N GLU A 52 13.31 1.54 4.32
CA GLU A 52 14.02 2.81 4.44
C GLU A 52 13.49 3.64 5.63
N LEU A 53 12.17 3.76 5.76
CA LEU A 53 11.55 4.47 6.89
C LEU A 53 11.91 3.83 8.23
N LYS A 54 11.92 2.49 8.31
CA LYS A 54 12.26 1.78 9.55
C LYS A 54 13.74 1.86 9.89
N ASN A 55 14.60 1.55 8.93
CA ASN A 55 16.02 1.32 9.18
C ASN A 55 16.85 2.61 9.09
N ILE A 56 16.53 3.49 8.14
CA ILE A 56 17.27 4.73 7.90
C ILE A 56 16.68 5.85 8.75
N CYS A 57 15.38 6.13 8.62
CA CYS A 57 14.72 7.20 9.36
C CYS A 57 14.41 6.84 10.82
N LYS A 58 14.67 5.59 11.25
CA LYS A 58 14.43 5.10 12.63
C LYS A 58 12.96 5.25 13.06
N LEU A 59 12.02 4.99 12.15
CA LEU A 59 10.59 5.00 12.47
C LEU A 59 10.25 4.05 13.62
N GLN A 60 10.83 2.84 13.60
CA GLN A 60 10.60 1.85 14.63
C GLN A 60 11.58 2.09 15.79
N HIS A 61 11.13 2.87 16.77
CA HIS A 61 11.86 3.10 18.00
C HIS A 61 11.20 2.37 19.16
N THR A 62 11.99 1.62 19.94
CA THR A 62 11.46 0.79 21.03
C THR A 62 11.15 1.56 22.31
N ARG A 63 11.61 2.82 22.43
CA ARG A 63 11.53 3.61 23.67
C ARG A 63 10.60 4.82 23.59
N HIS A 64 9.43 4.67 22.95
CA HIS A 64 8.40 5.69 23.06
C HIS A 64 7.77 5.64 24.46
N ARG A 65 7.93 6.73 25.22
CA ARG A 65 7.32 6.88 26.56
C ARG A 65 5.85 7.33 26.50
N SER A 66 5.36 7.72 25.32
CA SER A 66 3.98 8.14 25.09
C SER A 66 3.60 7.97 23.61
N VAL A 67 2.29 7.90 23.32
CA VAL A 67 1.75 7.87 21.95
C VAL A 67 2.04 9.19 21.21
N ASN A 68 1.97 10.32 21.92
CA ASN A 68 2.27 11.64 21.35
C ASN A 68 3.72 11.72 20.84
N ASN A 69 4.69 11.16 21.58
CA ASN A 69 6.08 11.13 21.15
C ASN A 69 6.27 10.20 19.93
N PHE A 70 5.49 9.13 19.81
CA PHE A 70 5.48 8.29 18.62
C PHE A 70 4.94 9.04 17.40
N LEU A 71 3.85 9.80 17.55
CA LEU A 71 3.28 10.61 16.46
C LEU A 71 4.28 11.68 15.98
N MET A 72 4.91 12.40 16.91
CA MET A 72 5.93 13.40 16.56
C MET A 72 7.14 12.78 15.86
N ASN A 73 7.60 11.61 16.31
CA ASN A 73 8.65 10.86 15.62
C ASN A 73 8.22 10.46 14.20
N THR A 74 6.97 10.00 14.03
CA THR A 74 6.42 9.62 12.71
C THR A 74 6.39 10.80 11.75
N MET A 75 5.97 11.98 12.22
CA MET A 75 6.00 13.22 11.43
C MET A 75 7.43 13.60 11.04
N GLY A 76 8.37 13.54 12.00
CA GLY A 76 9.79 13.81 11.75
C GLY A 76 10.42 12.85 10.73
N VAL A 77 10.07 11.56 10.80
CA VAL A 77 10.50 10.54 9.84
C VAL A 77 10.00 10.86 8.43
N LEU A 78 8.72 11.24 8.29
CA LEU A 78 8.15 11.60 6.99
C LEU A 78 8.83 12.84 6.41
N CYS A 79 9.11 13.85 7.25
CA CYS A 79 9.89 15.02 6.86
C CYS A 79 11.31 14.64 6.43
N ALA A 80 12.00 13.79 7.18
CA ALA A 80 13.36 13.35 6.86
C ALA A 80 13.41 12.59 5.53
N TYR A 81 12.46 11.68 5.30
CA TYR A 81 12.32 10.94 4.05
C TYR A 81 12.08 11.87 2.86
N HIS A 82 11.36 12.98 3.05
CA HIS A 82 11.14 13.96 1.98
C HIS A 82 12.46 14.51 1.41
N PHE A 83 13.47 14.70 2.25
CA PHE A 83 14.80 15.23 1.87
C PHE A 83 15.73 14.20 1.23
N PHE A 84 15.30 12.95 1.05
CA PHE A 84 16.15 11.93 0.43
C PHE A 84 16.39 12.22 -1.06
N PRO A 85 17.63 12.10 -1.55
CA PRO A 85 17.99 12.48 -2.92
C PRO A 85 17.39 11.55 -3.98
N LYS A 86 17.08 10.30 -3.63
CA LYS A 86 16.50 9.31 -4.53
C LYS A 86 15.32 8.64 -3.85
N LYS A 87 14.16 8.73 -4.49
CA LYS A 87 12.94 8.06 -4.05
C LYS A 87 12.68 6.89 -5.00
N PRO A 88 12.38 5.69 -4.50
CA PRO A 88 12.04 4.57 -5.36
C PRO A 88 10.74 4.89 -6.11
N SER A 89 10.76 4.79 -7.43
CA SER A 89 9.63 5.12 -8.29
C SER A 89 9.31 3.97 -9.25
N LEU A 90 8.05 3.91 -9.67
CA LEU A 90 7.59 3.03 -10.74
C LEU A 90 7.41 3.84 -12.00
N ASN A 91 8.10 3.46 -13.07
CA ASN A 91 7.81 3.97 -14.40
C ASN A 91 6.71 3.10 -15.04
N ILE A 92 5.46 3.31 -14.62
CA ILE A 92 4.29 2.64 -15.19
C ILE A 92 3.32 3.73 -15.63
N ILE A 93 2.99 3.74 -16.92
CA ILE A 93 1.95 4.59 -17.48
C ILE A 93 0.70 3.72 -17.55
N PHE A 94 -0.31 4.04 -16.75
CA PHE A 94 -1.63 3.46 -16.92
C PHE A 94 -2.33 4.29 -18.00
N GLN A 95 -2.57 3.67 -19.16
CA GLN A 95 -3.31 4.30 -20.24
C GLN A 95 -4.79 4.14 -19.90
N GLU A 96 -5.44 5.21 -19.45
CA GLU A 96 -6.88 5.23 -19.27
C GLU A 96 -7.52 5.28 -20.66
N ASN A 97 -8.05 4.14 -21.11
CA ASN A 97 -8.87 4.10 -22.32
C ASN A 97 -10.26 4.62 -21.94
N ASP A 98 -10.45 5.94 -21.96
CA ASP A 98 -11.74 6.61 -21.74
C ASP A 98 -12.79 6.23 -22.81
N ASP A 99 -12.38 5.61 -23.91
CA ASP A 99 -13.22 5.32 -25.08
C ASP A 99 -14.19 4.13 -24.92
N GLN A 100 -14.16 3.39 -23.81
CA GLN A 100 -15.06 2.22 -23.64
C GLN A 100 -16.50 2.58 -23.24
N LEU A 101 -16.78 3.84 -22.85
CA LEU A 101 -18.13 4.29 -22.50
C LEU A 101 -18.99 4.72 -23.70
N LEU A 102 -18.42 4.85 -24.91
CA LEU A 102 -19.15 5.26 -26.12
C LEU A 102 -19.66 4.10 -26.99
N LEU A 103 -19.33 2.84 -26.65
CA LEU A 103 -19.76 1.65 -27.40
C LEU A 103 -21.05 1.01 -26.86
N ALA A 104 -21.70 1.65 -25.89
CA ALA A 104 -22.94 1.16 -25.24
C ALA A 104 -24.12 2.14 -25.36
N ALA A 105 -24.14 2.98 -26.41
CA ALA A 105 -25.27 3.84 -26.78
C ALA A 105 -25.86 3.42 -28.13
#